data_AF-A0AAD3VQN1-F1
#
_entry.id   AF-A0AAD3VQN1-F1
#
_cell.length_a   1.000
_cell.length_b   1.000
_cell.length_c   1.000
_cell.angle_alpha   90.00
_cell.angle_beta   90.00
_cell.angle_gamma   90.00
#
_symmetry.space_group_name_H-M   'P 1'
#
loop_
_entity.id
_entity.type
_entity.pdbx_description
1 polymer ?
#
loop_
_entity_poly.entity_id
_entity_poly.type
_entity_poly.pdbx_seq_one_letter_code
_entity_poly.pdbx_strand_id
1 'polypeptide(L)' 'MVCPKCKSRATGRIGQNQYYCWDCAIEFVPTRDGFRMYRLEEDGTVLLDSLDGTSQAPGVSAALGEGSVTPPREKGSS' A
#
# COMPACT_ATOMS: atom_id res chain seq x y z
N MET A 1 -16.16 -9.69 10.64
CA MET A 1 -16.03 -8.57 9.67
C MET A 1 -16.29 -9.13 8.29
N VAL A 2 -16.91 -8.33 7.42
CA VAL A 2 -17.22 -8.73 6.05
C VAL A 2 -16.40 -7.83 5.14
N CYS A 3 -15.73 -8.42 4.15
CA CYS A 3 -14.92 -7.65 3.21
C CYS A 3 -15.81 -6.62 2.50
N PRO A 4 -15.52 -5.32 2.56
CA PRO A 4 -16.35 -4.33 1.88
C PRO A 4 -16.31 -4.47 0.35
N LYS A 5 -15.24 -5.09 -0.21
CA LYS A 5 -15.01 -5.29 -1.65
C LYS A 5 -15.74 -6.51 -2.23
N CYS A 6 -15.45 -7.71 -1.73
CA CYS A 6 -16.06 -8.95 -2.24
C CYS A 6 -17.24 -9.47 -1.40
N LYS A 7 -17.56 -8.81 -0.27
CA LYS A 7 -18.54 -9.29 0.73
C LYS A 7 -18.25 -10.68 1.30
N SER A 8 -17.02 -11.19 1.15
CA SER A 8 -16.58 -12.45 1.74
C SER A 8 -16.36 -12.33 3.26
N ARG A 9 -16.43 -13.47 3.93
CA ARG A 9 -16.14 -13.64 5.36
C ARG A 9 -14.72 -14.13 5.61
N ALA A 10 -13.94 -14.40 4.56
CA ALA A 10 -12.52 -14.73 4.67
C ALA A 10 -11.70 -13.45 4.93
N THR A 11 -12.01 -12.76 6.03
CA THR A 11 -11.25 -11.61 6.52
C THR A 11 -10.69 -11.90 7.91
N GLY A 12 -9.41 -11.65 8.11
CA GLY A 12 -8.73 -11.76 9.41
C GLY A 12 -8.43 -10.39 10.01
N ARG A 13 -8.41 -10.28 11.34
CA ARG A 13 -7.92 -9.07 12.03
C ARG A 13 -6.41 -9.19 12.21
N ILE A 14 -5.67 -8.21 11.69
CA ILE A 14 -4.20 -8.17 11.75
C ILE A 14 -3.67 -7.04 12.64
N GLY A 15 -4.54 -6.12 13.07
CA GLY A 15 -4.19 -5.04 13.99
C GLY A 15 -5.38 -4.54 14.82
N GLN A 16 -5.21 -3.42 15.54
CA GLN A 16 -6.22 -2.90 16.48
C GLN A 16 -7.53 -2.50 15.77
N ASN A 17 -7.42 -1.95 14.56
CA ASN A 17 -8.53 -1.63 13.66
C ASN A 17 -8.22 -2.01 12.22
N GLN A 18 -7.32 -2.97 11.99
CA GLN A 18 -6.86 -3.34 10.65
C GLN A 18 -7.25 -4.78 10.34
N TYR A 19 -7.78 -4.98 9.14
CA TYR A 19 -8.31 -6.25 8.67
C TYR A 19 -7.75 -6.57 7.31
N TYR A 20 -7.52 -7.85 7.05
CA TYR A 20 -6.99 -8.34 5.80
C TYR A 20 -7.98 -9.31 5.18
N CYS A 21 -8.24 -9.18 3.87
CA CYS A 21 -9.10 -10.11 3.14
C CYS A 21 -8.24 -11.11 2.36
N TRP A 22 -8.43 -12.40 2.65
CA TRP A 22 -7.71 -13.49 1.98
C TRP A 22 -8.11 -13.65 0.52
N ASP A 23 -9.40 -13.46 0.19
CA ASP A 23 -9.88 -13.57 -1.21
C ASP A 23 -9.41 -12.42 -2.10
N CYS A 24 -9.32 -11.20 -1.55
CA CYS A 24 -8.97 -10.01 -2.32
C CYS A 24 -7.50 -9.62 -2.23
N ALA A 25 -6.75 -10.23 -1.31
CA ALA A 25 -5.39 -9.85 -0.95
C ALA A 25 -5.23 -8.34 -0.65
N ILE A 26 -6.22 -7.75 0.03
CA ILE A 26 -6.22 -6.33 0.41
C ILE A 26 -6.31 -6.15 1.91
N GLU A 27 -5.69 -5.08 2.39
CA GLU A 27 -5.87 -4.59 3.76
C GLU A 27 -6.97 -3.54 3.80
N PHE A 28 -7.76 -3.49 4.87
CA PHE A 28 -8.75 -2.45 5.07
C PHE A 28 -8.91 -2.07 6.55
N VAL A 29 -9.18 -0.79 6.77
CA VAL A 29 -9.31 -0.14 8.07
C VAL A 29 -10.67 0.54 8.14
N PRO A 30 -11.63 0.05 8.96
CA PRO A 30 -12.84 0.81 9.27
C PRO A 30 -12.50 2.15 9.93
N THR A 31 -13.06 3.22 9.40
CA THR A 31 -12.99 4.58 9.95
C THR A 31 -14.39 5.04 10.35
N ARG A 32 -14.52 6.21 10.98
CA ARG A 32 -15.83 6.75 11.39
C ARG A 32 -16.76 7.00 10.20
N ASP A 33 -16.20 7.38 9.06
CA ASP A 33 -16.93 7.77 7.86
C ASP A 33 -16.99 6.68 6.78
N GLY A 34 -16.40 5.50 7.03
CA GLY A 34 -16.40 4.40 6.05
C GLY A 34 -15.26 3.40 6.23
N PHE A 35 -14.60 3.06 5.13
CA PHE A 35 -13.50 2.10 5.11
C PHE A 35 -12.37 2.64 4.22
N ARG A 36 -11.14 2.55 4.72
CA ARG A 36 -9.92 2.77 3.92
C ARG A 36 -9.38 1.42 3.51
N MET A 37 -9.17 1.19 2.23
CA MET A 37 -8.63 -0.08 1.73
C MET A 37 -7.31 0.17 1.04
N TYR A 38 -6.35 -0.72 1.23
CA TYR A 38 -5.00 -0.62 0.72
C TYR A 38 -4.67 -1.89 -0.07
N ARG A 39 -4.25 -1.70 -1.32
CA ARG A 39 -3.77 -2.76 -2.19
C ARG A 39 -2.26 -2.57 -2.40
N LEU A 40 -1.52 -3.67 -2.33
CA LEU A 40 -0.13 -3.70 -2.76
C LEU A 40 -0.07 -3.98 -4.26
N GLU A 41 0.69 -3.16 -4.97
CA GLU A 41 1.10 -3.44 -6.35
C GLU A 41 2.33 -4.35 -6.39
N GLU A 42 2.61 -4.90 -7.57
CA GLU A 42 3.72 -5.84 -7.80
C GLU A 42 5.09 -5.20 -7.49
N ASP A 43 5.24 -3.89 -7.74
CA ASP A 43 6.41 -3.10 -7.39
C ASP A 43 6.53 -2.77 -5.89
N GLY A 44 5.58 -3.22 -5.05
CA GLY A 44 5.55 -2.94 -3.61
C GLY A 44 4.93 -1.58 -3.25
N THR A 45 4.39 -0.87 -4.24
CA THR A 45 3.63 0.38 -4.02
C THR A 45 2.31 0.06 -3.31
N VAL A 46 1.98 0.83 -2.27
CA VAL A 46 0.67 0.74 -1.62
C VAL A 46 -0.26 1.75 -2.28
N LEU A 47 -1.36 1.31 -2.86
CA LEU A 47 -2.42 2.16 -3.40
C LEU A 47 -3.64 2.16 -2.48
N LEU A 48 -4.27 3.32 -2.32
CA LEU A 48 -5.57 3.41 -1.67
C LEU A 48 -6.63 2.92 -2.66
N ASP A 49 -7.22 1.77 -2.38
CA ASP A 49 -8.30 1.18 -3.16
C ASP A 49 -9.62 1.83 -2.70
N SER A 50 -9.89 3.01 -3.27
CA SER A 50 -11.15 3.72 -3.03
C SER A 50 -12.27 3.02 -3.80
N LEU A 51 -13.41 2.77 -3.15
CA LEU A 51 -14.58 2.15 -3.79
C LEU A 51 -15.11 2.96 -4.99
N ASP A 52 -14.78 4.26 -5.04
CA ASP A 52 -15.10 5.21 -6.10
C ASP A 52 -14.19 5.08 -7.35
N GLY A 53 -13.30 4.08 -7.40
CA GLY A 53 -12.42 3.84 -8.57
C GLY A 53 -11.28 4.85 -8.74
N THR A 54 -11.18 5.85 -7.87
CA THR A 54 -10.00 6.73 -7.78
C THR A 54 -8.94 6.04 -6.91
N SER A 55 -8.06 5.28 -7.58
CA SER A 55 -6.82 4.77 -7.01
C SER A 55 -5.85 5.93 -6.82
N GLN A 56 -5.94 6.61 -5.68
CA GLN A 56 -4.96 7.64 -5.33
C GLN A 56 -3.88 6.96 -4.51
N ALA A 57 -2.63 6.95 -5.01
CA ALA A 57 -1.51 6.55 -4.18
C ALA A 57 -1.53 7.45 -2.92
N PRO A 58 -1.56 6.89 -1.69
CA PRO A 58 -1.35 7.68 -0.49
C PRO A 58 0.01 8.33 -0.67
N GLY A 59 0.02 9.65 -0.83
CA GLY A 59 1.15 10.41 -1.32
C GLY A 59 2.45 10.01 -0.64
N VAL A 60 3.21 9.14 -1.29
CA VAL A 60 4.65 9.25 -1.24
C VAL A 60 4.92 10.53 -2.01
N SER A 61 5.21 11.59 -1.28
CA SER A 61 6.13 12.61 -1.76
C SER A 61 7.49 11.93 -1.98
N ALA A 62 7.55 10.99 -2.92
CA ALA A 62 8.78 10.55 -3.53
C ALA A 62 9.01 11.58 -4.63
N ALA A 63 9.66 12.66 -4.24
CA ALA A 63 10.52 13.37 -5.16
C ALA A 63 11.36 12.30 -5.87
N LEU A 64 11.08 12.05 -7.14
CA LEU A 64 12.04 11.47 -8.05
C LEU A 64 13.14 12.51 -8.21
N GLY A 65 14.03 12.57 -7.23
CA GLY A 65 15.41 12.94 -7.47
C GLY A 65 16.01 11.74 -8.20
N GLU A 66 16.29 11.92 -9.48
CA GLU A 66 17.16 11.04 -10.27
C GLU A 66 18.54 10.99 -9.59
N GLY A 67 18.71 10.07 -8.65
CA GLY A 67 19.97 9.75 -8.03
C GLY A 67 20.70 8.74 -8.90
N SER A 68 21.27 9.21 -10.01
CA SER A 68 22.22 8.46 -10.84
C SER A 68 23.24 7.73 -9.95
N VAL A 69 23.13 6.41 -9.91
CA VAL A 69 24.15 5.51 -9.36
C VAL A 69 25.49 5.86 -10.00
N THR A 70 26.34 6.53 -9.24
CA THR A 70 27.74 6.74 -9.63
C THR A 70 28.57 6.04 -8.56
N PRO A 71 29.27 4.94 -8.87
CA PRO A 71 30.07 4.25 -7.88
C PRO A 71 31.20 5.18 -7.38
N PRO A 72 31.54 5.13 -6.07
CA PRO A 72 32.65 5.90 -5.55
C PRO A 72 33.96 5.42 -6.21
N ARG A 73 34.61 6.33 -6.94
CA ARG A 73 35.97 6.14 -7.43
C ARG A 73 36.90 5.99 -6.22
N GLU A 74 37.59 4.86 -6.14
CA GLU A 74 38.67 4.61 -5.19
C GLU A 74 39.77 5.67 -5.39
N LYS A 75 40.16 6.36 -4.31
CA LYS A 75 41.37 7.19 -4.27
C LYS A 75 42.51 6.38 -3.67
N GLY A 76 43.66 6.37 -4.35
CA GLY A 76 44.95 5.89 -3.84
C GLY A 76 45.89 5.58 -5.01
N SER A 77 46.63 6.55 -5.54
CA SER A 77 47.90 7.09 -5.03
C SER A 77 49.08 6.10 -5.21
N SER A 78 49.87 6.33 -6.25
CA SER A 78 51.33 6.26 -6.23
C SER A 78 51.92 7.21 -7.26
#